data_AF-A0A173LPZ1-F1
#
_entry.id   AF-A0A173LPZ1-F1
#
_cell.length_a   1.000
_cell.length_b   1.000
_cell.length_c   1.000
_cell.angle_alpha   90.00
_cell.angle_beta   90.00
_cell.angle_gamma   90.00
#
_symmetry.space_group_name_H-M   'P 1'
#
loop_
_entity.id
_entity.type
_entity.pdbx_description
1 polymer ?
#
loop_
_entity_poly.entity_id
_entity_poly.type
_entity_poly.pdbx_seq_one_letter_code
_entity_poly.pdbx_strand_id
1 'polypeptide(L)'
;MLAASEPLSRALKERTAVAHERAENSGFMSSMLEGKSGVEALVALLAQSLPIYAALEAACRRQAQKPLFAPLYDVILERETALRADLDTHAKAGIECGTIVPATRAYVAEIEASAADPARLVGHHYVRYLGDLSGGQIIGTLMRRHHGLDEGLSFYHFDVAKPKVYKDEYRANLDALPLTDDERGEAVDAAVAAFDLNSRVFAELGELVPLKA
;
A
#
# COMPACT_ATOMS: atom_id res chain seq x y z
N MET A 1 -22.65 -3.89 13.28
CA MET A 1 -21.80 -4.91 13.94
C MET A 1 -21.44 -5.97 12.91
N LEU A 2 -20.14 -6.14 12.65
CA LEU A 2 -19.63 -7.30 11.92
C LEU A 2 -19.78 -8.53 12.82
N ALA A 3 -20.53 -9.54 12.38
CA ALA A 3 -20.75 -10.73 13.20
C ALA A 3 -19.48 -11.59 13.25
N ALA A 4 -19.12 -12.11 14.43
CA ALA A 4 -18.00 -13.03 14.67
C ALA A 4 -17.89 -14.23 13.69
N SER A 5 -18.98 -14.62 13.03
CA SER A 5 -19.03 -15.75 12.09
C SER A 5 -18.52 -15.46 10.67
N GLU A 6 -18.41 -14.20 10.27
CA GLU A 6 -17.85 -13.84 8.95
C GLU A 6 -16.31 -13.86 8.99
N PRO A 7 -15.58 -14.41 8.01
CA PRO A 7 -14.13 -14.27 7.94
C PRO A 7 -13.71 -12.79 7.80
N LEU A 8 -12.75 -12.31 8.60
CA LEU A 8 -12.27 -10.92 8.54
C LEU A 8 -11.69 -10.58 7.15
N SER A 9 -10.98 -11.52 6.53
CA SER A 9 -10.43 -11.37 5.18
C SER A 9 -11.51 -11.09 4.14
N ARG A 10 -12.69 -11.71 4.30
CA ARG A 10 -13.87 -11.49 3.46
C ARG A 10 -14.51 -10.14 3.75
N ALA A 11 -14.72 -9.80 5.01
CA ALA A 11 -15.28 -8.50 5.41
C ALA A 11 -14.43 -7.34 4.87
N LEU A 12 -13.11 -7.40 5.04
CA LEU A 12 -12.17 -6.42 4.50
C LEU A 12 -12.32 -6.28 2.99
N LYS A 13 -12.32 -7.40 2.25
CA LYS A 13 -12.48 -7.39 0.79
C LYS A 13 -13.80 -6.75 0.35
N GLU A 14 -14.92 -7.17 0.94
CA GLU A 14 -16.25 -6.69 0.54
C GLU A 14 -16.45 -5.21 0.89
N ARG A 15 -16.00 -4.79 2.07
CA ARG A 15 -16.22 -3.41 2.55
C ARG A 15 -15.29 -2.40 1.91
N THR A 16 -14.13 -2.84 1.42
CA THR A 16 -13.18 -1.98 0.70
C THR A 16 -13.39 -1.96 -0.82
N ALA A 17 -14.28 -2.81 -1.37
CA ALA A 17 -14.43 -3.00 -2.82
C ALA A 17 -14.69 -1.69 -3.59
N VAL A 18 -15.60 -0.84 -3.10
CA VAL A 18 -15.91 0.45 -3.76
C VAL A 18 -14.73 1.41 -3.71
N ALA A 19 -14.05 1.48 -2.55
CA ALA A 19 -12.89 2.36 -2.39
C ALA A 19 -11.68 1.86 -3.21
N HIS A 20 -11.51 0.55 -3.33
CA HIS A 20 -10.54 -0.10 -4.21
C HIS A 20 -10.80 0.24 -5.68
N GLU A 21 -12.03 0.05 -6.16
CA GLU A 21 -12.42 0.37 -7.54
C GLU A 21 -12.18 1.85 -7.87
N ARG A 22 -12.50 2.76 -6.94
CA ARG A 22 -12.22 4.20 -7.12
C ARG A 22 -10.72 4.49 -7.21
N ALA A 23 -9.91 3.84 -6.38
CA ALA A 23 -8.47 4.04 -6.38
C ALA A 23 -7.81 3.55 -7.68
N GLU A 24 -8.20 2.37 -8.16
CA GLU A 24 -7.69 1.78 -9.42
C GLU A 24 -8.07 2.61 -10.65
N ASN A 25 -9.27 3.18 -10.66
CA ASN A 25 -9.77 4.01 -11.76
C ASN A 25 -9.47 5.51 -11.59
N SER A 26 -8.55 5.86 -10.69
CA SER A 26 -8.11 7.26 -10.57
C SER A 26 -7.37 7.69 -11.84
N GLY A 27 -7.61 8.92 -12.30
CA GLY A 27 -7.03 9.42 -13.56
C GLY A 27 -5.49 9.36 -13.59
N PHE A 28 -4.84 9.58 -12.44
CA PHE A 28 -3.40 9.41 -12.27
C PHE A 28 -2.96 7.96 -12.53
N MET A 29 -3.60 6.99 -11.87
CA MET A 29 -3.27 5.57 -12.04
C MET A 29 -3.57 5.09 -13.46
N SER A 30 -4.73 5.42 -14.02
CA SER A 30 -5.08 5.06 -15.40
C SER A 30 -4.06 5.61 -16.40
N SER A 31 -3.69 6.89 -16.29
CA SER A 31 -2.67 7.49 -17.16
C SER A 31 -1.33 6.79 -17.07
N MET A 32 -0.86 6.51 -15.85
CA MET A 32 0.41 5.83 -15.63
C MET A 32 0.38 4.42 -16.22
N LEU A 33 -0.64 3.62 -15.92
CA LEU A 33 -0.75 2.23 -16.38
C LEU A 33 -0.97 2.12 -17.89
N GLU A 34 -1.59 3.11 -18.53
CA GLU A 34 -1.73 3.20 -19.98
C GLU A 34 -0.45 3.71 -20.68
N GLY A 35 0.56 4.16 -19.94
CA GLY A 35 1.81 4.70 -20.48
C GLY A 35 1.70 6.14 -21.00
N LYS A 36 0.60 6.82 -20.67
CA LYS A 36 0.33 8.23 -21.02
C LYS A 36 1.09 9.21 -20.12
N SER A 37 1.58 8.77 -18.97
CA SER A 37 2.52 9.54 -18.14
C SER A 37 3.98 9.17 -18.42
N GLY A 38 4.92 10.02 -18.00
CA GLY A 38 6.35 9.73 -17.99
C GLY A 38 6.81 8.98 -16.73
N VAL A 39 8.11 8.67 -16.67
CA VAL A 39 8.75 8.02 -15.51
C VAL A 39 8.61 8.90 -14.25
N GLU A 40 8.49 10.20 -14.41
CA GLU A 40 8.21 11.19 -13.37
C GLU A 40 6.95 10.83 -12.56
N ALA A 41 5.92 10.24 -13.18
CA ALA A 41 4.73 9.79 -12.46
C ALA A 41 5.02 8.62 -11.52
N LEU A 42 5.81 7.64 -12.00
CA LEU A 42 6.29 6.55 -11.15
C LEU A 42 7.10 7.11 -9.98
N VAL A 43 8.08 7.99 -10.25
CA VAL A 43 8.94 8.57 -9.22
C VAL A 43 8.13 9.36 -8.19
N ALA A 44 7.15 10.15 -8.64
CA ALA A 44 6.26 10.87 -7.75
C ALA A 44 5.45 9.93 -6.85
N LEU A 45 4.94 8.81 -7.39
CA LEU A 45 4.25 7.79 -6.61
C LEU A 45 5.16 7.10 -5.59
N LEU A 46 6.38 6.72 -5.98
CA LEU A 46 7.36 6.12 -5.06
C LEU A 46 7.74 7.11 -3.95
N ALA A 47 7.88 8.39 -4.28
CA ALA A 47 8.19 9.45 -3.31
C ALA A 47 7.07 9.63 -2.27
N GLN A 48 5.80 9.50 -2.65
CA GLN A 48 4.69 9.50 -1.68
C GLN A 48 4.62 8.20 -0.88
N SER A 49 4.95 7.08 -1.51
CA SER A 49 4.91 5.77 -0.87
C SER A 49 5.94 5.66 0.25
N LEU A 50 7.17 6.16 0.06
CA LEU A 50 8.24 6.06 1.05
C LEU A 50 7.82 6.49 2.48
N PRO A 51 7.31 7.70 2.74
CA PRO A 51 6.91 8.09 4.09
C PRO A 51 5.72 7.27 4.63
N ILE A 52 4.80 6.82 3.77
CA ILE A 52 3.66 5.96 4.16
C ILE A 52 4.16 4.61 4.68
N TYR A 53 5.05 3.95 3.93
CA TYR A 53 5.61 2.66 4.35
C TYR A 53 6.54 2.81 5.55
N ALA A 54 7.36 3.86 5.61
CA ALA A 54 8.20 4.11 6.78
C ALA A 54 7.37 4.23 8.08
N ALA A 55 6.24 4.94 8.03
CA ALA A 55 5.33 5.05 9.16
C ALA A 55 4.66 3.71 9.49
N LEU A 56 4.16 3.00 8.48
CA LEU A 56 3.50 1.69 8.63
C LEU A 56 4.45 0.67 9.24
N GLU A 57 5.64 0.52 8.68
CA GLU A 57 6.63 -0.46 9.11
C GLU A 57 7.17 -0.15 10.50
N ALA A 58 7.38 1.14 10.84
CA ALA A 58 7.72 1.53 12.20
C ALA A 58 6.63 1.13 13.20
N ALA A 59 5.35 1.25 12.85
CA ALA A 59 4.25 0.78 13.68
C ALA A 59 4.21 -0.76 13.78
N CYS A 60 4.37 -1.47 12.66
CA CYS A 60 4.44 -2.93 12.60
C CYS A 60 5.54 -3.50 13.50
N ARG A 61 6.76 -2.95 13.40
CA ARG A 61 7.90 -3.37 14.22
C ARG A 61 7.63 -3.20 15.72
N ARG A 62 6.91 -2.14 16.13
CA ARG A 62 6.50 -1.94 17.54
C ARG A 62 5.47 -2.98 18.02
N GLN A 63 4.64 -3.49 17.12
CA GLN A 63 3.59 -4.47 17.41
C GLN A 63 4.01 -5.92 17.11
N ALA A 64 5.20 -6.15 16.53
CA ALA A 64 5.65 -7.44 16.00
C ALA A 64 5.61 -8.62 16.99
N GLN A 65 5.74 -8.34 18.29
CA GLN A 65 5.71 -9.37 19.35
C GLN A 65 4.36 -9.45 20.08
N LYS A 66 3.37 -8.66 19.68
CA LYS A 66 2.03 -8.68 20.29
C LYS A 66 1.19 -9.80 19.66
N PRO A 67 0.47 -10.61 20.44
CA PRO A 67 -0.31 -11.72 19.92
C PRO A 67 -1.30 -11.36 18.80
N LEU A 68 -1.87 -10.16 18.84
CA LEU A 68 -2.84 -9.69 17.83
C LEU A 68 -2.22 -9.32 16.48
N PHE A 69 -0.90 -9.12 16.41
CA PHE A 69 -0.25 -8.65 15.18
C PHE A 69 0.89 -9.56 14.72
N ALA A 70 1.54 -10.28 15.64
CA ALA A 70 2.63 -11.21 15.34
C ALA A 70 2.34 -12.21 14.20
N PRO A 71 1.10 -12.76 14.05
CA PRO A 71 0.79 -13.66 12.92
C PRO A 71 0.84 -13.00 11.53
N LEU A 72 0.76 -11.68 11.45
CA LEU A 72 0.81 -10.93 10.19
C LEU A 72 2.17 -10.29 9.92
N TYR A 73 3.02 -10.16 10.95
CA TYR A 73 4.31 -9.49 10.83
C TYR A 73 5.32 -10.39 10.12
N ASP A 74 5.79 -9.92 8.97
CA ASP A 74 6.85 -10.55 8.20
C ASP A 74 7.73 -9.49 7.55
N VAL A 75 9.04 -9.54 7.83
CA VAL A 75 10.02 -8.59 7.28
C VAL A 75 10.10 -8.66 5.76
N ILE A 76 9.72 -9.79 5.14
CA ILE A 76 9.70 -9.95 3.69
C ILE A 76 8.72 -9.00 3.00
N LEU A 77 7.76 -8.45 3.74
CA LEU A 77 6.79 -7.47 3.25
C LEU A 77 7.33 -6.05 3.28
N GLU A 78 8.31 -5.72 4.14
CA GLU A 78 8.81 -4.36 4.28
C GLU A 78 9.33 -3.81 2.94
N ARG A 79 8.91 -2.59 2.60
CA ARG A 79 9.15 -1.90 1.33
C ARG A 79 10.03 -0.67 1.49
N GLU A 80 10.24 -0.13 2.69
CA GLU A 80 11.00 1.10 2.90
C GLU A 80 12.40 1.04 2.25
N THR A 81 13.14 -0.05 2.45
CA THR A 81 14.47 -0.23 1.85
C THR A 81 14.43 -0.23 0.33
N ALA A 82 13.47 -0.94 -0.27
CA ALA A 82 13.31 -1.01 -1.72
C ALA A 82 12.91 0.36 -2.31
N LEU A 83 12.00 1.08 -1.63
CA LEU A 83 11.59 2.43 -2.02
C LEU A 83 12.77 3.42 -2.01
N ARG A 84 13.63 3.36 -0.99
CA ARG A 84 14.83 4.21 -0.94
C ARG A 84 15.81 3.89 -2.07
N ALA A 85 16.03 2.61 -2.37
CA ALA A 85 16.90 2.18 -3.46
C ALA A 85 16.36 2.60 -4.84
N ASP A 86 15.06 2.47 -5.05
CA ASP A 86 14.43 2.89 -6.31
C ASP A 86 14.51 4.41 -6.50
N LEU A 87 14.22 5.18 -5.46
CA LEU A 87 14.31 6.65 -5.51
C LEU A 87 15.74 7.13 -5.77
N ASP A 88 16.75 6.52 -5.15
CA ASP A 88 18.17 6.81 -5.42
C ASP A 88 18.57 6.47 -6.86
N THR A 89 18.02 5.37 -7.41
CA THR A 89 18.26 4.97 -8.80
C THR A 89 17.72 6.01 -9.78
N HIS A 90 16.47 6.47 -9.58
CA HIS A 90 15.86 7.50 -10.42
C HIS A 90 16.54 8.87 -10.26
N ALA A 91 16.96 9.23 -9.04
CA ALA A 91 17.71 10.44 -8.76
C ALA A 91 19.04 10.50 -9.55
N LYS A 92 19.78 9.38 -9.60
CA LYS A 92 21.01 9.26 -10.41
C LYS A 92 20.75 9.42 -11.92
N ALA A 93 19.54 9.11 -12.37
CA ALA A 93 19.08 9.35 -13.74
C ALA A 93 18.52 10.77 -13.96
N GLY A 94 18.53 11.63 -12.93
CA GLY A 94 18.06 13.02 -12.99
C GLY A 94 16.55 13.18 -12.82
N ILE A 95 15.84 12.15 -12.37
CA ILE A 95 14.37 12.18 -12.17
C ILE A 95 14.08 12.10 -10.67
N GLU A 96 13.57 13.20 -10.11
CA GLU A 96 13.28 13.31 -8.69
C GLU A 96 11.91 13.96 -8.45
N CYS A 97 11.28 13.64 -7.31
CA CYS A 97 10.09 14.34 -6.83
C CYS A 97 10.31 14.77 -5.38
N GLY A 98 10.61 16.06 -5.18
CA GLY A 98 10.80 16.64 -3.84
C GLY A 98 9.50 17.04 -3.14
N THR A 99 8.35 16.98 -3.83
CA THR A 99 7.07 17.42 -3.27
C THR A 99 6.38 16.25 -2.58
N ILE A 100 6.11 16.39 -1.27
CA ILE A 100 5.17 15.53 -0.56
C ILE A 100 3.81 16.23 -0.51
N VAL A 101 2.77 15.58 -1.04
CA VAL A 101 1.44 16.18 -1.13
C VAL A 101 0.71 16.13 0.23
N PRO A 102 -0.24 17.06 0.51
CA PRO A 102 -1.01 17.06 1.75
C PRO A 102 -1.66 15.72 2.10
N ALA A 103 -2.22 15.00 1.14
CA ALA A 103 -2.84 13.69 1.35
C ALA A 103 -1.85 12.64 1.89
N THR A 104 -0.59 12.68 1.44
CA THR A 104 0.46 11.79 1.95
C THR A 104 0.73 12.05 3.43
N ARG A 105 0.83 13.32 3.83
CA ARG A 105 0.99 13.70 5.25
C ARG A 105 -0.20 13.28 6.09
N ALA A 106 -1.42 13.45 5.57
CA ALA A 106 -2.62 12.98 6.25
C ALA A 106 -2.63 11.46 6.43
N TYR A 107 -2.15 10.71 5.44
CA TYR A 107 -2.06 9.26 5.54
C TYR A 107 -1.01 8.82 6.57
N VAL A 108 0.17 9.43 6.56
CA VAL A 108 1.19 9.18 7.60
C VAL A 108 0.61 9.46 9.00
N ALA A 109 -0.08 10.59 9.19
CA ALA A 109 -0.68 10.94 10.47
C ALA A 109 -1.74 9.93 10.93
N GLU A 110 -2.56 9.40 10.01
CA GLU A 110 -3.54 8.36 10.33
C GLU A 110 -2.88 7.04 10.77
N ILE A 111 -1.80 6.64 10.12
CA ILE A 111 -1.02 5.45 10.50
C ILE A 111 -0.40 5.65 11.88
N GLU A 112 0.19 6.83 12.13
CA GLU A 112 0.79 7.15 13.43
C GLU A 112 -0.26 7.17 14.55
N ALA A 113 -1.44 7.73 14.30
CA ALA A 113 -2.57 7.71 15.24
C ALA A 113 -3.09 6.30 15.52
N SER A 114 -3.00 5.40 14.54
CA SER A 114 -3.39 3.99 14.65
C SER A 114 -2.29 3.09 15.22
N ALA A 115 -1.05 3.57 15.39
CA ALA A 115 0.10 2.71 15.61
C ALA A 115 0.11 1.95 16.95
N ALA A 116 -0.60 2.47 17.96
CA ALA A 116 -0.75 1.80 19.26
C ALA A 116 -1.87 0.76 19.28
N ASP A 117 -2.75 0.78 18.27
CA ASP A 117 -3.94 -0.05 18.15
C ASP A 117 -3.70 -1.17 17.12
N PRO A 118 -3.54 -2.43 17.57
CA PRO A 118 -3.28 -3.56 16.67
C PRO A 118 -4.39 -3.77 15.64
N ALA A 119 -5.66 -3.55 15.99
CA ALA A 119 -6.79 -3.79 15.11
C ALA A 119 -6.80 -2.80 13.95
N ARG A 120 -6.63 -1.50 14.24
CA ARG A 120 -6.50 -0.47 13.19
C ARG A 120 -5.26 -0.68 12.33
N LEU A 121 -4.14 -1.08 12.93
CA LEU A 121 -2.91 -1.37 12.19
C LEU A 121 -3.09 -2.54 11.20
N VAL A 122 -3.85 -3.58 11.56
CA VAL A 122 -4.23 -4.68 10.66
C VAL A 122 -4.90 -4.16 9.39
N GLY A 123 -5.80 -3.17 9.52
CA GLY A 123 -6.48 -2.55 8.38
C GLY A 123 -5.51 -1.89 7.40
N HIS A 124 -4.58 -1.06 7.89
CA HIS A 124 -3.56 -0.44 7.04
C HIS A 124 -2.60 -1.47 6.42
N HIS A 125 -2.16 -2.45 7.20
CA HIS A 125 -1.28 -3.52 6.76
C HIS A 125 -1.90 -4.34 5.62
N TYR A 126 -3.19 -4.70 5.76
CA TYR A 126 -3.97 -5.37 4.74
C TYR A 126 -4.00 -4.58 3.43
N VAL A 127 -4.38 -3.30 3.48
CA VAL A 127 -4.56 -2.51 2.26
C VAL A 127 -3.27 -2.36 1.47
N ARG A 128 -2.14 -2.09 2.15
CA ARG A 128 -0.85 -1.92 1.48
C ARG A 128 -0.34 -3.26 0.93
N TYR A 129 -0.03 -4.22 1.80
CA TYR A 129 0.74 -5.39 1.37
C TYR A 129 -0.05 -6.38 0.51
N LEU A 130 -1.35 -6.58 0.75
CA LEU A 130 -2.16 -7.44 -0.13
C LEU A 130 -2.45 -6.77 -1.48
N GLY A 131 -2.51 -5.45 -1.51
CA GLY A 131 -2.53 -4.66 -2.74
C GLY A 131 -1.25 -4.87 -3.56
N ASP A 132 -0.08 -4.72 -2.93
CA ASP A 132 1.21 -4.84 -3.60
C ASP A 132 1.49 -6.26 -4.13
N LEU A 133 1.13 -7.29 -3.36
CA LEU A 133 1.21 -8.71 -3.76
C LEU A 133 0.14 -9.10 -4.82
N SER A 134 -0.76 -8.19 -5.17
CA SER A 134 -1.81 -8.42 -6.16
C SER A 134 -1.66 -7.51 -7.38
N GLY A 135 -1.98 -6.23 -7.25
CA GLY A 135 -1.92 -5.25 -8.34
C GLY A 135 -0.52 -4.69 -8.56
N GLY A 136 0.32 -4.60 -7.51
CA GLY A 136 1.66 -4.01 -7.60
C GLY A 136 2.57 -4.68 -8.64
N GLN A 137 2.45 -6.00 -8.81
CA GLN A 137 3.20 -6.75 -9.84
C GLN A 137 2.89 -6.27 -11.27
N ILE A 138 1.63 -5.89 -11.52
CA ILE A 138 1.19 -5.37 -12.83
C ILE A 138 1.80 -3.99 -13.05
N ILE A 139 1.83 -3.14 -12.01
CA ILE A 139 2.43 -1.80 -12.09
C ILE A 139 3.91 -1.90 -12.50
N GLY A 140 4.72 -2.69 -11.76
CA GLY A 140 6.14 -2.86 -12.10
C GLY A 140 6.36 -3.40 -13.52
N THR A 141 5.54 -4.36 -13.95
CA THR A 141 5.59 -4.92 -15.31
C THR A 141 5.28 -3.86 -16.38
N LEU A 142 4.23 -3.05 -16.18
CA LEU A 142 3.83 -2.03 -17.14
C LEU A 142 4.84 -0.88 -17.20
N MET A 143 5.39 -0.46 -16.05
CA MET A 143 6.41 0.58 -16.00
C MET A 143 7.69 0.17 -16.73
N ARG A 144 8.13 -1.08 -16.55
CA ARG A 144 9.23 -1.66 -17.36
C ARG A 144 8.91 -1.62 -18.85
N ARG A 145 7.72 -2.07 -19.24
CA ARG A 145 7.32 -2.16 -20.66
C ARG A 145 7.23 -0.79 -21.34
N HIS A 146 6.60 0.18 -20.68
CA HIS A 146 6.31 1.50 -21.25
C HIS A 146 7.51 2.43 -21.30
N HIS A 147 8.49 2.23 -20.40
CA HIS A 147 9.60 3.15 -20.21
C HIS A 147 10.98 2.50 -20.34
N GLY A 148 11.08 1.19 -20.56
CA GLY A 148 12.36 0.48 -20.69
C GLY A 148 13.18 0.46 -19.40
N LEU A 149 12.52 0.42 -18.24
CA LEU A 149 13.17 0.45 -16.93
C LEU A 149 13.71 -0.93 -16.54
N ASP A 150 15.04 -1.09 -16.52
CA ASP A 150 15.70 -2.29 -16.01
C ASP A 150 15.96 -2.24 -14.50
N GLU A 151 16.06 -1.04 -13.93
CA GLU A 151 16.28 -0.76 -12.50
C GLU A 151 15.23 0.24 -11.96
N GLY A 152 15.21 0.47 -10.63
CA GLY A 152 14.30 1.44 -10.01
C GLY A 152 12.85 0.96 -9.88
N LEU A 153 12.65 -0.37 -9.79
CA LEU A 153 11.35 -1.03 -9.65
C LEU A 153 11.35 -2.10 -8.55
N SER A 154 12.35 -2.11 -7.66
CA SER A 154 12.51 -3.10 -6.60
C SER A 154 11.37 -3.07 -5.57
N PHE A 155 10.68 -1.94 -5.39
CA PHE A 155 9.45 -1.81 -4.59
C PHE A 155 8.39 -2.85 -4.97
N TYR A 156 8.24 -3.12 -6.27
CA TYR A 156 7.26 -4.06 -6.79
C TYR A 156 7.75 -5.52 -6.74
N HIS A 157 8.98 -5.79 -6.26
CA HIS A 157 9.50 -7.14 -6.16
C HIS A 157 9.47 -7.64 -4.72
N PHE A 158 8.79 -8.76 -4.48
CA PHE A 158 8.79 -9.47 -3.20
C PHE A 158 9.59 -10.75 -3.36
N ASP A 159 10.44 -11.08 -2.38
CA ASP A 159 11.17 -12.35 -2.33
C ASP A 159 10.26 -13.52 -1.89
N VAL A 160 9.03 -13.54 -2.41
CA VAL A 160 8.00 -14.52 -2.10
C VAL A 160 7.91 -15.50 -3.26
N ALA A 161 8.41 -16.71 -3.05
CA ALA A 161 8.47 -17.74 -4.10
C ALA A 161 7.10 -18.11 -4.69
N LYS A 162 6.03 -18.06 -3.89
CA LYS A 162 4.66 -18.40 -4.31
C LYS A 162 3.66 -17.34 -3.83
N PRO A 163 3.50 -16.22 -4.55
CA PRO A 163 2.65 -15.10 -4.11
C PRO A 163 1.20 -15.49 -3.81
N LYS A 164 0.63 -16.45 -4.55
CA LYS A 164 -0.71 -16.96 -4.28
C LYS A 164 -0.79 -17.65 -2.91
N VAL A 165 0.13 -18.58 -2.63
CA VAL A 165 0.16 -19.33 -1.37
C VAL A 165 0.35 -18.37 -0.20
N TYR A 166 1.29 -17.44 -0.32
CA TYR A 166 1.55 -16.42 0.70
C TYR A 166 0.31 -15.56 1.00
N LYS A 167 -0.41 -15.12 -0.03
CA LYS A 167 -1.67 -14.36 0.17
C LYS A 167 -2.78 -15.18 0.81
N ASP A 168 -2.85 -16.47 0.51
CA ASP A 168 -3.84 -17.36 1.10
C ASP A 168 -3.53 -17.61 2.60
N GLU A 169 -2.25 -17.81 2.94
CA GLU A 169 -1.77 -17.90 4.33
C GLU A 169 -2.00 -16.60 5.10
N TYR A 170 -1.70 -15.44 4.50
CA TYR A 170 -1.97 -14.14 5.11
C TYR A 170 -3.46 -13.96 5.45
N ARG A 171 -4.37 -14.36 4.53
CA ARG A 171 -5.82 -14.29 4.78
C ARG A 171 -6.25 -15.27 5.87
N ALA A 172 -5.70 -16.48 5.90
CA ALA A 172 -5.96 -17.43 6.97
C ALA A 172 -5.50 -16.87 8.33
N ASN A 173 -4.35 -16.20 8.39
CA ASN A 173 -3.86 -15.55 9.61
C ASN A 173 -4.78 -14.40 10.05
N LEU A 174 -5.29 -13.59 9.11
CA LEU A 174 -6.31 -12.57 9.42
C LEU A 174 -7.58 -13.18 10.02
N ASP A 175 -8.07 -14.27 9.43
CA ASP A 175 -9.30 -14.94 9.86
C ASP A 175 -9.16 -15.63 11.22
N ALA A 176 -7.93 -15.97 11.61
CA ALA A 176 -7.60 -16.59 12.88
C ALA A 176 -7.28 -15.58 14.02
N LEU A 177 -7.23 -14.28 13.73
CA LEU A 177 -6.95 -13.28 14.76
C LEU A 177 -8.06 -13.27 15.82
N PRO A 178 -7.72 -13.28 17.13
CA PRO A 178 -8.71 -13.30 18.21
C PRO A 178 -9.23 -11.89 18.51
N LEU A 179 -9.78 -11.21 17.50
CA LEU A 179 -10.37 -9.88 17.60
C LEU A 179 -11.83 -9.96 18.04
N THR A 180 -12.23 -9.04 18.91
CA THR A 180 -13.64 -8.78 19.25
C THR A 180 -14.40 -8.18 18.07
N ASP A 181 -15.73 -8.22 18.10
CA ASP A 181 -16.55 -7.64 17.01
C ASP A 181 -16.30 -6.13 16.81
N ASP A 182 -15.98 -5.40 17.89
CA ASP A 182 -15.63 -3.98 17.83
C ASP A 182 -14.27 -3.77 17.17
N GLU A 183 -13.23 -4.51 17.58
CA GLU A 183 -11.89 -4.46 16.96
C GLU A 183 -11.94 -4.88 15.48
N ARG A 184 -12.81 -5.82 15.11
CA ARG A 184 -13.03 -6.19 13.71
C ARG A 184 -13.65 -5.04 12.91
N GLY A 185 -14.54 -4.27 13.54
CA GLY A 185 -15.05 -3.01 12.99
C GLY A 185 -13.94 -2.00 12.77
N GLU A 186 -13.10 -1.77 13.78
CA GLU A 186 -11.97 -0.83 13.72
C GLU A 186 -10.96 -1.20 12.62
N ALA A 187 -10.67 -2.48 12.44
CA ALA A 187 -9.80 -2.96 11.36
C ALA A 187 -10.39 -2.69 9.97
N VAL A 188 -11.70 -2.87 9.81
CA VAL A 188 -12.41 -2.59 8.55
C VAL A 188 -12.46 -1.08 8.28
N ASP A 189 -12.77 -0.27 9.29
CA ASP A 189 -12.84 1.18 9.16
C ASP A 189 -11.45 1.76 8.81
N ALA A 190 -10.39 1.26 9.44
CA ALA A 190 -9.02 1.63 9.10
C ALA A 190 -8.64 1.23 7.66
N ALA A 191 -9.11 0.07 7.17
CA ALA A 191 -8.89 -0.34 5.79
C ALA A 191 -9.64 0.56 4.79
N VAL A 192 -10.87 0.96 5.10
CA VAL A 192 -11.62 1.93 4.26
C VAL A 192 -10.90 3.28 4.24
N ALA A 193 -10.49 3.79 5.41
CA ALA A 193 -9.74 5.03 5.53
C ALA A 193 -8.43 4.99 4.73
N ALA A 194 -7.71 3.86 4.76
CA ALA A 194 -6.49 3.66 3.98
C ALA A 194 -6.71 3.79 2.47
N PHE A 195 -7.79 3.20 1.92
CA PHE A 195 -8.12 3.37 0.50
C PHE A 195 -8.53 4.80 0.15
N ASP A 196 -9.28 5.47 1.03
CA ASP A 196 -9.68 6.87 0.84
C ASP A 196 -8.48 7.81 0.81
N LEU A 197 -7.57 7.65 1.77
CA LEU A 197 -6.32 8.40 1.83
C LEU A 197 -5.44 8.14 0.61
N ASN A 198 -5.31 6.88 0.19
CA ASN A 198 -4.56 6.53 -1.01
C ASN A 198 -5.19 7.11 -2.29
N SER A 199 -6.53 7.15 -2.38
CA SER A 199 -7.23 7.81 -3.49
C SER A 199 -6.94 9.31 -3.55
N ARG A 200 -6.87 9.98 -2.39
CA ARG A 200 -6.52 11.40 -2.30
C ARG A 200 -5.09 11.67 -2.74
N VAL A 201 -4.14 10.79 -2.37
CA VAL A 201 -2.76 10.86 -2.86
C VAL A 201 -2.74 10.79 -4.39
N PHE A 202 -3.48 9.87 -5.00
CA PHE A 202 -3.56 9.78 -6.46
C PHE A 202 -4.19 11.01 -7.12
N ALA A 203 -5.24 11.58 -6.51
CA ALA A 203 -5.86 12.80 -7.01
C ALA A 203 -4.88 13.98 -7.01
N GLU A 204 -4.20 14.23 -5.88
CA GLU A 204 -3.22 15.31 -5.75
C GLU A 204 -1.97 15.09 -6.64
N LEU A 205 -1.56 13.83 -6.87
CA LEU A 205 -0.52 13.51 -7.84
C LEU A 205 -0.95 13.79 -9.28
N GLY A 206 -2.23 13.59 -9.61
CA GLY A 206 -2.78 13.95 -10.92
C GLY A 206 -2.78 15.45 -11.20
N GLU A 207 -2.78 16.29 -10.16
CA GLU A 207 -2.61 17.74 -10.28
C GLU A 207 -1.14 18.14 -10.41
N LEU A 208 -0.22 17.38 -9.80
CA LEU A 208 1.22 17.65 -9.78
C LEU A 208 1.93 17.19 -11.06
N VAL A 209 1.57 16.01 -11.58
CA VAL A 209 2.29 15.36 -12.69
C VAL A 209 1.50 15.53 -13.98
N PRO A 210 2.03 16.27 -14.98
CA PRO A 210 1.34 16.45 -16.25
C PRO A 210 1.33 15.15 -17.06
N LEU A 211 0.29 15.00 -17.90
CA LEU A 211 0.25 13.96 -18.94
C LEU A 211 1.35 14.23 -19.98
N LYS A 212 1.84 13.19 -20.67
CA LYS A 212 2.64 13.39 -21.88
C LYS A 212 1.80 14.11 -22.93
N ALA A 213 2.43 15.07 -23.61
CA ALA A 213 1.88 15.72 -24.80
C ALA A 213 1.80 14.76 -25.99
#